data_AF-A0A351A250-F1
#
_entry.id   AF-A0A351A250-F1
#
_cell.length_a   1.000
_cell.length_b   1.000
_cell.length_c   1.000
_cell.angle_alpha   90.00
_cell.angle_beta   90.00
_cell.angle_gamma   90.00
#
_symmetry.space_group_name_H-M   'P 1'
#
loop_
_entity.id
_entity.type
_entity.pdbx_description
1 polymer ?
#
loop_
_entity_poly.entity_id
_entity_poly.type
_entity_poly.pdbx_seq_one_letter_code
_entity_poly.pdbx_strand_id
1 'polypeptide(L)' 'MTCGARTRAGTPCKLTVIYGNGRCKLHGGLSTGPTSNEGRERCRKAAQKRWATVKAHATP' A
#
# COMPACT_ATOMS: atom_id res chain seq x y z
N MET A 1 12.72 14.68 -1.00
CA MET A 1 12.07 13.42 -0.53
C MET A 1 12.03 12.42 -1.70
N THR A 2 12.16 11.12 -1.45
CA THR A 2 12.04 10.06 -2.48
C THR A 2 10.89 9.11 -2.13
N CYS A 3 10.46 8.31 -3.10
CA CYS A 3 9.30 7.42 -2.91
C CYS A 3 9.57 6.31 -1.90
N GLY A 4 10.80 5.78 -1.86
CA GLY A 4 11.24 4.79 -0.89
C GLY A 4 10.53 3.43 -0.94
N ALA A 5 9.52 3.23 -1.80
CA ALA A 5 8.84 1.95 -1.96
C ALA A 5 9.81 0.88 -2.48
N ARG A 6 9.68 -0.36 -2.01
CA ARG A 6 10.50 -1.48 -2.49
C ARG A 6 10.16 -1.77 -3.96
N THR A 7 11.17 -1.70 -4.81
CA THR A 7 11.05 -2.03 -6.24
C THR A 7 11.07 -3.55 -6.45
N ARG A 8 10.80 -4.00 -7.68
CA ARG A 8 10.95 -5.42 -8.07
C ARG A 8 12.38 -5.94 -7.87
N ALA A 9 13.38 -5.06 -7.98
CA ALA A 9 14.79 -5.40 -7.73
C ALA A 9 15.14 -5.44 -6.23
N GLY A 10 14.17 -5.28 -5.33
CA GLY A 10 14.40 -5.29 -3.87
C GLY A 10 14.97 -3.99 -3.30
N THR A 11 15.39 -3.04 -4.13
CA THR A 11 15.95 -1.76 -3.70
C THR A 11 14.87 -0.68 -3.51
N PRO A 12 15.13 0.36 -2.69
CA PRO A 12 14.20 1.48 -2.52
C PRO A 12 14.03 2.32 -3.80
N CYS A 13 12.80 2.75 -4.07
CA CYS A 13 12.48 3.60 -5.21
C CYS A 13 13.11 5.00 -5.07
N LYS A 14 13.87 5.41 -6.09
CA LYS A 14 14.62 6.68 -6.13
C LYS A 14 13.86 7.86 -6.76
N LEU A 15 12.64 7.63 -7.28
CA LEU A 15 11.82 8.71 -7.86
C LEU A 15 11.55 9.81 -6.83
N THR A 16 11.70 11.07 -7.26
CA THR A 16 11.53 12.28 -6.45
C THR A 16 10.21 13.01 -6.71
N VAL A 17 9.50 12.66 -7.80
CA VAL A 17 8.14 13.16 -8.05
C VAL A 17 7.17 12.37 -7.17
N ILE A 18 6.78 12.98 -6.06
CA ILE A 18 5.97 12.39 -4.99
C ILE A 18 4.62 13.10 -4.91
N TYR A 19 3.55 12.33 -4.70
CA TYR A 19 2.19 12.82 -4.53
C TYR A 19 1.80 12.88 -3.05
N GLY A 20 0.62 13.42 -2.72
CA GLY A 20 0.20 13.69 -1.32
C GLY A 20 0.22 12.49 -0.38
N ASN A 21 0.20 11.26 -0.88
CA ASN A 21 0.32 10.03 -0.09
C ASN A 21 1.77 9.54 0.12
N GLY A 22 2.78 10.34 -0.27
CA GLY A 22 4.19 10.00 -0.11
C GLY A 22 4.76 9.01 -1.13
N ARG A 23 3.98 8.61 -2.15
CA ARG A 23 4.42 7.67 -3.19
C ARG A 23 4.51 8.32 -4.56
N CYS A 24 5.31 7.73 -5.44
CA CYS A 24 5.41 8.16 -6.85
C CYS A 24 4.33 7.50 -7.71
N LYS A 25 4.20 7.95 -8.97
CA LYS A 25 3.21 7.42 -9.93
C LYS A 25 3.23 5.89 -10.08
N LEU A 26 4.39 5.27 -9.94
CA LEU A 26 4.57 3.81 -10.11
C LEU A 26 4.21 3.02 -8.85
N HIS A 27 4.15 3.66 -7.69
CA HIS A 27 3.89 3.02 -6.40
C HIS A 27 2.62 3.55 -5.73
N GLY A 28 1.63 3.93 -6.55
CA GLY A 28 0.31 4.35 -6.08
C GLY A 28 0.17 5.84 -5.76
N GLY A 29 1.14 6.67 -6.11
CA GLY A 29 1.07 8.13 -5.91
C GLY A 29 -0.16 8.78 -6.56
N LEU A 30 -0.56 8.27 -7.72
CA LEU A 30 -1.76 8.72 -8.46
C LEU A 30 -3.05 7.98 -8.03
N SER A 31 -2.96 7.02 -7.11
CA SER A 31 -4.13 6.27 -6.68
C SER A 31 -5.02 7.14 -5.79
N THR A 32 -6.30 7.25 -6.16
CA THR A 32 -7.33 7.90 -5.34
C THR A 32 -7.86 6.98 -4.24
N GLY A 33 -7.47 5.71 -4.24
CA GLY A 33 -8.12 4.68 -3.44
C GLY A 33 -9.58 4.44 -3.85
N PRO A 34 -10.30 3.59 -3.09
CA PRO A 34 -11.73 3.38 -3.33
C PRO A 34 -12.54 4.63 -3.01
N THR A 35 -13.33 5.09 -3.99
CA THR A 35 -14.17 6.28 -3.88
C THR A 35 -15.59 5.98 -3.37
N SER A 36 -16.05 4.73 -3.48
CA SER A 36 -17.35 4.27 -3.00
C SER A 36 -17.28 3.66 -1.59
N ASN A 37 -18.40 3.70 -0.86
CA ASN A 37 -18.50 3.09 0.47
C ASN A 37 -18.32 1.57 0.41
N GLU A 38 -18.89 0.91 -0.60
CA GLU A 38 -18.70 -0.53 -0.81
C GLU A 38 -17.23 -0.87 -1.09
N GLY A 39 -16.54 -0.06 -1.90
CA GLY A 39 -15.12 -0.24 -2.19
C GLY A 39 -14.25 -0.09 -0.94
N ARG A 40 -14.52 0.92 -0.11
CA ARG A 40 -13.84 1.11 1.19
C ARG A 40 -14.05 -0.08 2.09
N GLU A 41 -15.28 -0.57 2.19
CA GLU A 41 -15.62 -1.72 3.01
C GLU A 41 -14.94 -3.00 2.54
N ARG A 42 -14.86 -3.22 1.22
CA ARG A 42 -14.12 -4.35 0.63
C ARG A 42 -12.63 -4.30 1.01
N CYS A 43 -12.00 -3.13 0.88
CA CYS A 43 -10.61 -2.93 1.30
C CYS A 43 -10.43 -3.18 2.81
N ARG A 44 -11.35 -2.69 3.64
CA ARG A 44 -11.33 -2.88 5.09
C ARG A 44 -11.39 -4.37 5.47
N LYS A 45 -12.34 -5.12 4.89
CA LYS A 45 -12.47 -6.58 5.11
C LYS A 45 -11.22 -7.34 4.65
N ALA A 46 -10.67 -6.99 3.48
CA ALA A 46 -9.44 -7.60 2.97
C ALA A 46 -8.25 -7.38 3.90
N ALA A 47 -8.09 -6.15 4.43
CA ALA A 47 -7.06 -5.83 5.42
C ALA A 47 -7.23 -6.64 6.71
N GLN A 48 -8.45 -6.73 7.25
CA GLN A 48 -8.75 -7.53 8.44
C GLN A 48 -8.39 -9.00 8.25
N LYS A 49 -8.80 -9.60 7.11
CA LYS A 49 -8.47 -10.99 6.78
C LYS A 49 -6.96 -11.21 6.74
N ARG A 50 -6.22 -10.34 6.04
CA ARG A 50 -4.74 -10.40 5.99
C ARG A 50 -4.13 -10.38 7.39
N TRP A 51 -4.55 -9.45 8.24
CA TRP A 51 -4.01 -9.33 9.60
C TRP A 51 -4.38 -10.50 10.50
N ALA A 52 -5.57 -11.09 10.35
CA ALA A 52 -5.93 -12.31 11.05
C ALA A 52 -4.98 -13.47 10.69
N THR A 53 -4.69 -13.65 9.40
CA THR A 53 -3.72 -14.65 8.91
C THR A 53 -2.31 -14.39 9.42
N VAL A 54 -1.82 -13.15 9.31
CA VAL A 54 -0.48 -12.78 9.82
C VAL A 54 -0.38 -13.05 11.33
N LYS A 55 -1.39 -12.69 12.12
CA LYS A 55 -1.42 -12.97 13.56
C LYS A 55 -1.38 -14.48 13.86
N ALA A 56 -2.17 -15.28 13.14
CA ALA A 56 -2.16 -16.73 13.32
C ALA A 56 -0.76 -17.32 13.09
N HIS A 57 -0.08 -16.91 12.01
CA HIS A 57 1.30 -17.36 11.71
C HIS A 57 2.39 -16.75 12.59
N ALA A 58 2.11 -15.63 13.26
CA ALA A 58 3.03 -14.98 14.19
C ALA A 58 2.93 -15.55 15.62
N THR A 59 2.01 -16.49 15.86
CA THR A 59 1.98 -17.30 17.09
C THR A 59 3.15 -18.30 17.03
N PRO A 60 4.03 -18.36 18.03
CA PRO A 60 5.11 -19.35 18.07
C PRO A 60 4.59 -20.80 18.05
#